data_AF-A0A830EEI8-F1
#
_entry.id   AF-A0A830EEI8-F1
#
_cell.length_a   1.000
_cell.length_b   1.000
_cell.length_c   1.000
_cell.angle_alpha   90.00
_cell.angle_beta   90.00
_cell.angle_gamma   90.00
#
_symmetry.space_group_name_H-M   'P 1'
#
loop_
_entity.id
_entity.type
_entity.pdbx_description
1 polymer ?
#
loop_
_entity_poly.entity_id
_entity_poly.type
_entity_poly.pdbx_seq_one_letter_code
_entity_poly.pdbx_strand_id
1 'polypeptide(L)'
;MVVFGFRRVGKSSLIKAVLNEYAPSNYFYIDLRRFEEGGYVSYRDFVKALEDSINARVRSRRLLSILSRIRGVSISGFRVSFSWGRDRGCVC
;
A
#
# COMPACT_ATOMS: atom_id res chain seq x y z
N MET A 1 -5.01 0.75 16.25
CA MET A 1 -5.57 -0.50 16.81
C MET A 1 -4.63 -1.64 16.49
N VAL A 2 -4.39 -2.55 17.42
CA VAL A 2 -3.56 -3.73 17.20
C VAL A 2 -4.40 -4.99 17.45
N VAL A 3 -4.26 -6.00 16.59
CA VAL A 3 -4.96 -7.28 16.72
C VAL A 3 -3.92 -8.37 17.00
N PHE A 4 -3.88 -8.86 18.24
CA PHE A 4 -2.94 -9.88 18.69
C PHE A 4 -3.57 -11.28 18.71
N GLY A 5 -2.73 -12.31 18.77
CA GLY A 5 -3.13 -13.71 18.89
C GLY A 5 -2.15 -14.66 18.19
N PHE A 6 -2.26 -15.96 18.44
CA PHE A 6 -1.37 -16.96 17.86
C PHE A 6 -1.46 -17.05 16.33
N ARG A 7 -0.44 -17.64 15.70
CA ARG A 7 -0.48 -17.92 14.25
C ARG A 7 -1.72 -18.79 13.96
N ARG A 8 -2.40 -18.50 12.84
CA ARG A 8 -3.60 -19.24 12.36
C ARG A 8 -4.89 -19.11 13.18
N VAL A 9 -5.00 -18.16 14.11
CA VAL A 9 -6.28 -17.85 14.79
C VAL A 9 -7.26 -16.99 13.96
N GLY A 10 -7.05 -16.87 12.63
CA GLY A 10 -7.98 -16.15 11.75
C GLY A 10 -7.91 -14.62 11.77
N LYS A 11 -6.90 -14.00 12.42
CA LYS A 11 -6.76 -12.53 12.49
C LYS A 11 -6.88 -11.83 11.13
N SER A 12 -6.14 -12.31 10.14
CA SER A 12 -6.15 -11.73 8.78
C SER A 12 -7.52 -11.89 8.11
N SER A 13 -8.22 -13.00 8.35
CA SER A 13 -9.55 -13.24 7.80
C SER A 13 -10.58 -12.29 8.42
N LEU A 14 -10.54 -12.10 9.74
CA LEU A 14 -11.43 -11.18 10.45
C LEU A 14 -11.23 -9.74 9.98
N ILE A 15 -9.99 -9.27 9.90
CA ILE A 15 -9.67 -7.91 9.41
C ILE A 15 -10.20 -7.73 7.99
N LYS A 16 -9.98 -8.72 7.09
CA LYS A 16 -10.47 -8.64 5.70
C LYS A 16 -12.00 -8.63 5.63
N ALA A 17 -12.69 -9.44 6.44
CA ALA A 17 -14.15 -9.47 6.50
C ALA A 17 -14.71 -8.10 6.92
N VAL A 18 -14.23 -7.55 8.03
CA VAL A 18 -14.67 -6.24 8.55
C VAL A 18 -14.39 -5.13 7.53
N LEU A 19 -13.20 -5.12 6.93
CA LEU A 19 -12.84 -4.09 5.94
C LEU A 19 -13.72 -4.18 4.67
N ASN A 20 -14.08 -5.38 4.24
CA ASN A 20 -14.98 -5.57 3.10
C ASN A 20 -16.42 -5.20 3.41
N GLU A 21 -16.87 -5.39 4.64
CA GLU A 21 -18.24 -5.07 5.07
C GLU A 21 -18.43 -3.57 5.28
N TYR A 22 -17.52 -2.91 6.01
CA TYR A 22 -17.72 -1.52 6.43
C TYR A 22 -17.04 -0.49 5.52
N ALA A 23 -16.00 -0.87 4.78
CA ALA A 23 -15.18 0.07 4.03
C ALA A 23 -14.64 -0.47 2.68
N PRO A 24 -15.42 -1.18 1.84
CA PRO A 24 -14.90 -1.95 0.70
C PRO A 24 -13.97 -1.18 -0.25
N SER A 25 -14.18 0.13 -0.41
CA SER A 25 -13.40 1.01 -1.30
C SER A 25 -12.48 2.00 -0.58
N ASN A 26 -12.39 1.95 0.75
CA ASN A 26 -11.72 2.97 1.57
C ASN A 26 -10.66 2.39 2.51
N TYR A 27 -9.91 1.40 2.03
CA TYR A 27 -8.71 0.92 2.73
C TYR A 27 -7.63 0.48 1.75
N PHE A 28 -6.39 0.57 2.21
CA PHE A 28 -5.22 -0.07 1.60
C PHE A 28 -4.75 -1.16 2.54
N TYR A 29 -4.54 -2.36 2.01
CA TYR A 29 -4.10 -3.52 2.79
C TYR A 29 -2.72 -3.94 2.33
N ILE A 30 -1.75 -3.95 3.24
CA ILE A 30 -0.38 -4.38 2.97
C ILE A 30 -0.15 -5.67 3.76
N ASP A 31 -0.04 -6.78 3.03
CA ASP A 31 0.25 -8.08 3.64
C ASP A 31 1.75 -8.26 3.79
N LEU A 32 2.27 -7.95 4.98
CA LEU A 32 3.70 -8.08 5.29
C LEU A 32 4.16 -9.54 5.44
N ARG A 33 3.24 -10.51 5.53
CA ARG A 33 3.60 -11.93 5.65
C ARG A 33 4.39 -12.44 4.44
N ARG A 34 4.21 -11.80 3.28
CA ARG A 34 4.96 -12.08 2.06
C ARG A 34 6.48 -11.88 2.21
N PHE A 35 6.91 -11.19 3.25
CA PHE A 35 8.32 -10.90 3.50
C PHE A 35 8.95 -11.75 4.61
N GLU A 36 8.18 -12.65 5.25
CA GLU A 36 8.70 -13.53 6.31
C GLU A 36 9.79 -14.48 5.79
N GLU A 37 9.78 -14.83 4.50
CA GLU A 37 10.73 -15.76 3.88
C GLU A 37 12.12 -15.14 3.64
N GLY A 38 12.20 -13.82 3.45
CA GLY A 38 13.43 -13.14 3.03
C GLY A 38 14.39 -12.79 4.16
N GLY A 39 13.99 -12.95 5.44
CA GLY A 39 14.78 -12.56 6.62
C GLY A 39 15.03 -11.05 6.80
N TYR A 40 14.85 -10.26 5.74
CA TYR A 40 14.97 -8.81 5.74
C TYR A 40 13.98 -8.19 4.74
N VAL A 41 13.35 -7.09 5.13
CA VAL A 41 12.48 -6.30 4.24
C VAL A 41 13.22 -5.01 3.90
N SER A 42 13.64 -4.85 2.64
CA SER A 42 14.25 -3.59 2.24
C SER A 42 13.21 -2.49 2.16
N TYR A 43 13.65 -1.24 2.31
CA TYR A 43 12.79 -0.08 2.10
C TYR A 43 12.12 -0.10 0.73
N ARG A 44 12.85 -0.56 -0.30
CA ARG A 44 12.32 -0.71 -1.67
C ARG A 44 11.18 -1.72 -1.73
N ASP A 45 11.32 -2.85 -1.05
CA ASP A 45 10.30 -3.90 -1.05
C ASP A 45 9.01 -3.43 -0.37
N PHE A 46 9.14 -2.70 0.73
CA PHE A 46 8.02 -2.08 1.40
C PHE A 46 7.33 -1.02 0.52
N VAL A 47 8.10 -0.10 -0.09
CA VAL A 47 7.56 0.93 -0.98
C VAL A 47 6.83 0.30 -2.16
N LYS A 48 7.38 -0.78 -2.74
CA LYS A 48 6.72 -1.50 -3.84
C LYS A 48 5.42 -2.17 -3.40
N ALA A 49 5.39 -2.79 -2.22
CA ALA A 49 4.15 -3.37 -1.68
C ALA A 49 3.08 -2.31 -1.38
N LEU A 50 3.49 -1.13 -0.93
CA LEU A 50 2.61 0.02 -0.76
C LEU A 50 2.07 0.50 -2.12
N GLU A 51 2.94 0.64 -3.13
CA GLU A 51 2.57 1.02 -4.50
C GLU A 51 1.54 0.06 -5.09
N ASP A 52 1.78 -1.25 -4.97
CA ASP A 52 0.87 -2.30 -5.45
C ASP A 52 -0.49 -2.23 -4.74
N SER A 53 -0.48 -2.06 -3.41
CA SER A 53 -1.70 -1.94 -2.60
C SER A 53 -2.54 -0.72 -3.01
N ILE A 54 -1.88 0.41 -3.28
CA ILE A 54 -2.54 1.63 -3.74
C ILE A 54 -3.11 1.43 -5.13
N ASN A 55 -2.30 0.99 -6.08
CA ASN A 55 -2.72 0.81 -7.48
C ASN A 55 -3.84 -0.22 -7.66
N ALA A 56 -3.93 -1.22 -6.79
CA ALA A 56 -5.04 -2.19 -6.81
C ALA A 56 -6.40 -1.54 -6.52
N ARG A 57 -6.42 -0.42 -5.78
CA ARG A 57 -7.65 0.19 -5.22
C ARG A 57 -7.91 1.61 -5.74
N VAL A 58 -6.87 2.34 -6.14
CA VAL A 58 -7.00 3.73 -6.57
C VAL A 58 -7.76 3.80 -7.90
N ARG A 59 -8.96 4.36 -7.86
CA ARG A 59 -9.77 4.64 -9.06
C ARG A 59 -10.28 6.07 -9.11
N SER A 60 -10.20 6.77 -7.97
CA SER A 60 -10.69 8.14 -7.82
C SER A 60 -9.64 9.15 -8.29
N ARG A 61 -10.01 10.00 -9.25
CA ARG A 61 -9.18 11.15 -9.67
C ARG A 61 -8.91 12.13 -8.54
N ARG A 62 -9.83 12.26 -7.58
CA ARG A 62 -9.64 13.11 -6.40
C ARG A 62 -8.55 12.57 -5.48
N LEU A 63 -8.48 11.25 -5.31
CA LEU A 63 -7.44 10.65 -4.50
C LEU A 63 -6.08 10.76 -5.19
N LEU A 64 -6.04 10.56 -6.50
CA LEU A 64 -4.84 10.80 -7.31
C LEU A 64 -4.36 12.26 -7.18
N SER A 65 -5.25 13.25 -7.30
CA SER A 65 -4.84 14.66 -7.18
C SER A 65 -4.33 15.06 -5.79
N ILE A 66 -4.69 14.31 -4.75
CA ILE A 66 -4.13 14.47 -3.41
C ILE A 66 -2.74 13.80 -3.34
N LEU A 67 -2.63 12.57 -3.85
CA LEU A 67 -1.38 11.83 -3.86
C LEU A 67 -0.28 12.54 -4.68
N SER A 68 -0.63 13.22 -5.78
CA SER A 68 0.34 13.96 -6.59
C SER A 68 0.99 15.14 -5.88
N ARG A 69 0.42 15.61 -4.77
CA ARG A 69 1.00 16.70 -3.97
C ARG A 69 2.09 16.21 -3.01
N ILE A 70 2.22 14.89 -2.85
CA ILE A 70 3.18 14.29 -1.94
C ILE A 70 4.53 14.18 -2.67
N ARG A 71 5.60 14.65 -2.05
CA ARG A 71 6.96 14.53 -2.60
C ARG A 71 7.33 13.07 -2.79
N GLY A 72 7.89 12.75 -3.96
CA GLY A 72 8.26 11.38 -4.33
C GLY A 72 7.08 10.53 -4.79
N VAL A 73 5.94 11.15 -5.15
CA VAL A 73 4.81 10.47 -5.78
C VAL A 73 4.63 11.00 -7.19
N SER A 74 4.62 10.09 -8.16
CA SER A 74 4.35 10.37 -9.57
C SER A 74 3.05 9.69 -9.99
N ILE A 75 2.29 10.33 -10.87
CA ILE A 75 1.02 9.80 -11.38
C ILE A 75 1.06 9.71 -12.89
N SER A 76 0.79 8.51 -13.40
CA SER A 76 0.68 8.22 -14.82
C SER A 76 -0.70 7.63 -15.10
N GLY A 77 -1.63 8.48 -15.55
CA GLY A 77 -3.02 8.11 -15.74
C GLY A 77 -3.70 7.79 -14.41
N PHE A 78 -4.05 6.51 -14.19
CA PHE A 78 -4.61 6.01 -12.92
C PHE A 78 -3.60 5.24 -12.07
N ARG A 79 -2.33 5.20 -12.48
CA ARG A 79 -1.27 4.52 -11.76
C ARG A 79 -0.45 5.52 -10.96
N VAL A 80 -0.15 5.15 -9.72
CA VAL A 80 0.72 5.85 -8.79
C VAL A 80 2.07 5.14 -8.78
N SER A 81 3.15 5.89 -8.82
CA SER A 81 4.51 5.36 -8.63
C SER A 81 5.24 6.17 -7.59
N PHE A 82 6.02 5.49 -6.75
CA PHE A 82 6.81 6.12 -5.71
C PHE A 82 8.27 6.23 -6.12
N SER A 83 8.90 7.36 -5.84
CA SER A 83 10.34 7.53 -5.98
C SER A 83 11.03 6.89 -4.77
N TRP A 84 11.99 5.99 -4.98
CA TRP A 84 12.81 5.42 -3.92
C TRP A 84 14.30 5.63 -4.19
N GLY A 85 15.05 6.07 -3.17
CA GLY A 85 16.51 6.24 -3.26
C GLY A 85 16.95 7.52 -3.98
N ARG A 86 17.96 7.40 -4.85
CA ARG A 86 18.61 8.52 -5.56
C ARG A 86 17.78 9.09 -6.72
N ASP A 87 16.57 8.60 -6.92
CA ASP A 87 15.61 9.07 -7.92
C ASP A 87 14.90 10.37 -7.48
N ARG A 88 15.69 11.31 -6.93
CA ARG A 88 15.28 12.71 -6.74
C ARG A 88 15.65 13.48 -8.01
N GLY A 89 14.92 13.24 -9.09
CA GLY A 89 15.01 13.97 -10.35
C GLY A 89 14.10 13.29 -11.35
N CYS A 90 13.20 13.95 -12.07
CA CYS A 90 13.12 15.33 -12.47
C CYS A 90 11.64 15.74 -12.47
N VAL A 91 11.32 16.88 -11.87
CA VAL A 91 10.07 17.58 -12.18
C VAL A 91 10.31 18.21 -13.56
N CYS A 92 9.64 17.71 -14.59
CA CYS A 92 9.50 18.38 -15.88
C CYS A 92 8.07 18.88 -15.99
#